data_AF-A0A0P0WJU3-F1
#
_entry.id   AF-A0A0P0WJU3-F1
#
_cell.length_a   1.000
_cell.length_b   1.000
_cell.length_c   1.000
_cell.angle_alpha   90.00
_cell.angle_beta   90.00
_cell.angle_gamma   90.00
#
_symmetry.space_group_name_H-M   'P 1'
#
loop_
_entity.id
_entity.type
_entity.pdbx_description
1 polymer ?
#
loop_
_entity_poly.entity_id
_entity_poly.type
_entity_poly.pdbx_seq_one_letter_code
_entity_poly.pdbx_strand_id
1 'polypeptide(L)'
;MWRCCSSNRASGLLVWLVLVCSWQIAAAQPQQAAKTDPTEVAALNTILGRWSKKASSEWNISGEPCSGVASDPSNWDNFPNINPLIKCACTYYNNTVCHITKLRCSFGRSALRGS
;
A
#
# COMPACT_ATOMS: atom_id res chain seq x y z
N MET A 1 30.89 -59.52 3.95
CA MET A 1 31.55 -58.81 2.83
C MET A 1 30.55 -57.87 2.16
N TRP A 2 30.34 -56.68 2.73
CA TRP A 2 29.62 -55.62 2.01
C TRP A 2 30.62 -54.93 1.09
N ARG A 3 30.49 -55.21 -0.20
CA ARG A 3 31.18 -54.46 -1.25
C ARG A 3 30.63 -53.04 -1.25
N CYS A 4 31.41 -52.13 -0.69
CA CYS A 4 31.46 -50.74 -1.13
C CYS A 4 31.68 -50.67 -2.65
N CYS A 5 31.17 -49.60 -3.24
CA CYS A 5 31.55 -48.94 -4.50
C CYS A 5 30.44 -48.90 -5.56
N SER A 6 29.69 -47.78 -5.58
CA SER A 6 29.68 -46.87 -6.73
C SER A 6 28.97 -45.56 -6.35
N SER A 7 29.60 -44.77 -5.49
CA SER A 7 29.10 -43.47 -5.00
C SER A 7 29.05 -42.36 -6.08
N ASN A 8 29.20 -42.68 -7.37
CA ASN A 8 29.30 -41.64 -8.42
C ASN A 8 27.97 -41.30 -9.10
N ARG A 9 26.98 -42.21 -9.14
CA ARG A 9 25.70 -41.91 -9.80
C ARG A 9 24.76 -41.07 -8.93
N ALA A 10 24.78 -41.28 -7.61
CA ALA A 10 23.93 -40.54 -6.68
C ALA A 10 24.35 -39.06 -6.57
N SER A 11 25.65 -38.78 -6.50
CA SER A 11 26.16 -37.41 -6.44
C SER A 11 25.84 -36.61 -7.71
N GLY A 12 25.94 -37.23 -8.90
CA GLY A 12 25.62 -36.55 -10.16
C GLY A 12 24.17 -36.10 -10.26
N LEU A 13 23.23 -36.94 -9.79
CA LEU A 13 21.80 -36.60 -9.75
C LEU A 13 21.49 -35.48 -8.75
N LEU A 14 22.13 -35.50 -7.58
CA LEU A 14 21.97 -34.44 -6.58
C LEU A 14 22.50 -33.09 -7.10
N VAL A 15 23.66 -33.08 -7.77
CA VAL A 15 24.21 -31.85 -8.38
C VAL A 15 23.28 -31.31 -9.46
N TRP A 16 22.72 -32.18 -10.31
CA TRP A 16 21.74 -31.79 -11.32
C TRP A 16 20.47 -31.18 -10.70
N LEU A 17 19.92 -31.80 -9.65
CA LEU A 17 18.75 -31.28 -8.94
C LEU A 17 19.01 -29.88 -8.34
N VAL A 18 20.19 -29.66 -7.74
CA VAL A 18 20.55 -28.36 -7.17
C VAL A 18 20.68 -27.29 -8.26
N LEU A 19 21.26 -27.62 -9.42
CA LEU A 19 21.37 -26.69 -10.55
C LEU A 19 19.99 -26.30 -11.09
N VAL A 20 19.08 -27.27 -11.27
CA VAL A 20 17.71 -26.99 -11.76
C VAL A 20 16.93 -26.13 -10.76
N CYS A 21 17.05 -26.39 -9.46
CA CYS A 21 16.39 -25.56 -8.43
C CYS A 21 16.96 -24.14 -8.32
N SER A 22 18.22 -23.91 -8.72
CA SER A 22 18.87 -22.60 -8.57
C SER A 22 18.35 -21.54 -9.57
N TRP A 23 17.62 -21.95 -10.62
CA TRP A 23 17.16 -21.03 -11.67
C TRP A 23 15.77 -20.45 -11.40
N GLN A 24 15.09 -20.90 -10.35
CA GLN A 24 13.73 -20.43 -10.01
C GLN A 24 13.74 -19.40 -8.89
N ILE A 25 14.72 -18.50 -8.87
CA ILE A 25 14.59 -17.29 -8.05
C ILE A 25 13.79 -16.29 -8.90
N ALA A 26 12.47 -16.48 -8.93
CA ALA A 26 11.57 -15.43 -9.37
C ALA A 26 11.73 -14.29 -8.35
N ALA A 27 12.61 -13.33 -8.65
CA ALA A 27 12.75 -12.13 -7.86
C ALA A 27 11.43 -11.37 -7.93
N ALA A 28 10.57 -11.55 -6.91
CA ALA A 28 9.45 -10.67 -6.66
C ALA A 28 10.04 -9.30 -6.34
N GLN A 29 10.25 -8.47 -7.36
CA GLN A 29 10.65 -7.09 -7.14
C GLN A 29 9.51 -6.40 -6.39
N PRO A 30 9.78 -5.71 -5.27
CA PRO A 30 8.76 -4.92 -4.61
C PRO A 30 8.27 -3.87 -5.61
N GLN A 31 7.01 -4.01 -6.07
CA GLN A 31 6.37 -2.97 -6.87
C GLN A 31 6.43 -1.68 -6.04
N GLN A 32 7.12 -0.68 -6.57
CA GLN A 32 7.24 0.60 -5.91
C GLN A 32 5.83 1.15 -5.69
N ALA A 33 5.45 1.33 -4.43
CA ALA A 33 4.11 1.77 -4.07
C ALA A 33 3.82 3.11 -4.76
N ALA A 34 2.66 3.19 -5.41
CA ALA A 34 2.17 4.41 -6.04
C ALA A 34 2.19 5.56 -5.03
N LYS A 35 2.68 6.73 -5.45
CA LYS A 35 2.83 7.89 -4.56
C LYS A 35 1.83 8.99 -4.88
N THR A 36 1.46 9.72 -3.84
CA THR A 36 0.63 10.92 -3.98
C THR A 36 1.54 12.11 -4.28
N ASP A 37 1.11 13.03 -5.15
CA ASP A 37 1.89 14.23 -5.44
C ASP A 37 2.12 15.04 -4.13
N PRO A 38 3.36 15.48 -3.84
CA PRO A 38 3.66 16.20 -2.60
C PRO A 38 2.84 17.48 -2.43
N THR A 39 2.41 18.12 -3.53
CA THR A 39 1.54 19.29 -3.52
C THR A 39 0.15 18.94 -3.02
N GLU A 40 -0.40 17.80 -3.44
CA GLU A 40 -1.68 17.30 -2.93
C GLU A 40 -1.60 16.94 -1.44
N VAL A 41 -0.49 16.32 -1.02
CA VAL A 41 -0.25 16.02 0.41
C VAL A 41 -0.18 17.32 1.23
N ALA A 42 0.55 18.33 0.75
CA ALA A 42 0.65 19.63 1.40
C ALA A 42 -0.70 20.36 1.45
N ALA A 43 -1.47 20.32 0.36
CA ALA A 43 -2.81 20.90 0.29
C ALA A 43 -3.76 20.21 1.27
N LEU A 44 -3.77 18.87 1.31
CA LEU A 44 -4.56 18.09 2.25
C LEU A 44 -4.23 18.45 3.70
N ASN A 45 -2.94 18.46 4.05
CA ASN A 45 -2.49 18.81 5.40
C ASN A 45 -2.89 20.24 5.78
N THR A 46 -2.82 21.18 4.84
CA THR A 46 -3.25 22.57 5.04
C THR A 46 -4.75 22.66 5.31
N ILE A 47 -5.57 21.95 4.53
CA ILE A 47 -7.03 21.92 4.69
C ILE A 47 -7.40 21.29 6.04
N LEU A 48 -6.86 20.12 6.36
CA LEU A 48 -7.13 19.44 7.63
C LEU A 48 -6.65 20.27 8.82
N GLY A 49 -5.50 20.95 8.70
CA GLY A 49 -4.98 21.87 9.71
C GLY A 49 -5.94 23.03 9.99
N ARG A 50 -6.45 23.69 8.94
CA ARG A 50 -7.46 24.77 9.07
C ARG A 50 -8.75 24.27 9.72
N TRP A 51 -9.10 23.02 9.50
CA TRP A 51 -10.27 22.36 10.08
C TRP A 51 -10.03 21.80 11.48
N SER A 52 -8.81 21.90 12.02
CA SER A 52 -8.40 21.25 13.27
C SER A 52 -8.68 19.74 13.27
N LYS A 53 -8.40 19.08 12.13
CA LYS A 53 -8.60 17.64 11.91
C LYS A 53 -7.27 16.94 11.68
N LYS A 54 -7.23 15.65 12.00
CA LYS A 54 -6.08 14.77 11.76
C LYS A 54 -6.51 13.59 10.91
N ALA A 55 -5.56 12.95 10.22
CA ALA A 55 -5.83 11.71 9.51
C ALA A 55 -6.41 10.64 10.45
N SER A 56 -7.35 9.84 9.95
CA SER A 56 -7.84 8.66 10.67
C SER A 56 -6.79 7.56 10.60
N SER A 57 -6.73 6.67 11.59
CA SER A 57 -5.87 5.47 11.58
C SER A 57 -6.16 4.52 10.41
N GLU A 58 -7.33 4.65 9.78
CA GLU A 58 -7.78 3.80 8.68
C GLU A 58 -7.13 4.15 7.34
N TRP A 59 -6.54 5.34 7.21
CA TRP A 59 -5.78 5.77 6.03
C TRP A 59 -4.49 6.46 6.45
N ASN A 60 -3.58 6.73 5.50
CA ASN A 60 -2.23 7.21 5.84
C ASN A 60 -1.40 6.26 6.72
N ILE A 61 -1.59 4.95 6.55
CA ILE A 61 -0.98 3.89 7.37
C ILE A 61 0.53 3.79 7.12
N SER A 62 0.96 3.95 5.86
CA SER A 62 2.38 3.88 5.46
C SER A 62 3.10 5.22 5.50
N GLY A 63 2.47 6.28 6.03
CA GLY A 63 2.92 7.66 5.88
C GLY A 63 2.60 8.28 4.51
N GLU A 64 1.97 7.53 3.61
CA GLU A 64 1.37 8.03 2.37
C GLU A 64 -0.15 8.12 2.53
N PRO A 65 -0.79 9.28 2.26
CA PRO A 65 -2.22 9.47 2.52
C PRO A 65 -3.10 8.49 1.75
N CYS A 66 -2.73 8.16 0.51
CA CYS A 66 -3.41 7.16 -0.32
C CYS A 66 -3.03 5.72 0.05
N SER A 67 -3.17 5.36 1.32
CA SER A 67 -3.00 4.00 1.84
C SER A 67 -4.19 3.61 2.74
N GLY A 68 -4.37 2.31 2.99
CA GLY A 68 -5.51 1.81 3.76
C GLY A 68 -6.84 2.00 3.03
N VAL A 69 -7.88 2.45 3.74
CA VAL A 69 -9.22 2.66 3.15
C VAL A 69 -9.26 3.75 2.07
N ALA A 70 -8.24 4.60 2.00
CA ALA A 70 -8.14 5.65 0.99
C ALA A 70 -7.87 5.09 -0.41
N SER A 71 -7.11 3.99 -0.53
CA SER A 71 -6.81 3.31 -1.81
C SER A 71 -7.80 2.18 -2.13
N ASP A 72 -8.64 1.79 -1.18
CA ASP A 72 -9.69 0.80 -1.39
C ASP A 72 -10.63 1.24 -2.55
N PRO A 73 -11.06 0.34 -3.45
CA PRO A 73 -11.90 0.72 -4.58
C PRO A 73 -13.39 0.86 -4.21
N SER A 74 -13.80 0.45 -3.01
CA SER A 74 -15.17 0.51 -2.56
C SER A 74 -15.65 1.95 -2.44
N ASN A 75 -16.95 2.10 -2.64
CA ASN A 75 -17.64 3.38 -2.51
C ASN A 75 -17.40 3.97 -1.10
N TRP A 76 -17.13 5.28 -1.00
CA TRP A 76 -16.86 5.98 0.26
C TRP A 76 -18.03 5.87 1.28
N ASP A 77 -19.25 5.57 0.81
CA ASP A 77 -20.45 5.42 1.63
C ASP A 77 -20.37 4.16 2.52
N ASN A 78 -19.51 3.20 2.16
CA ASN A 78 -19.22 2.01 2.97
C ASN A 78 -18.42 2.34 4.24
N PHE A 79 -17.90 3.57 4.36
CA PHE A 79 -17.06 4.01 5.47
C PHE A 79 -17.66 5.22 6.20
N PRO A 80 -18.92 5.15 6.69
CA PRO A 80 -19.63 6.32 7.23
C PRO A 80 -19.04 6.83 8.56
N ASN A 81 -18.31 5.97 9.27
CA ASN A 81 -17.74 6.26 10.59
C ASN A 81 -16.32 6.84 10.53
N ILE A 82 -15.73 6.93 9.33
CA ILE A 82 -14.37 7.45 9.13
C ILE A 82 -14.45 8.96 8.89
N ASN A 83 -13.79 9.74 9.74
CA ASN A 83 -13.82 11.19 9.66
C ASN A 83 -12.50 11.81 10.20
N PRO A 84 -11.74 12.54 9.38
CA PRO A 84 -11.93 12.73 7.94
C PRO A 84 -11.69 11.44 7.15
N LEU A 85 -12.34 11.33 5.99
CA LEU A 85 -12.12 10.26 5.02
C LEU A 85 -11.68 10.88 3.69
N ILE A 86 -10.67 10.31 3.07
CA ILE A 86 -10.29 10.61 1.69
C ILE A 86 -10.46 9.38 0.81
N LYS A 87 -10.66 9.58 -0.49
CA LYS A 87 -10.49 8.52 -1.49
C LYS A 87 -9.47 8.95 -2.52
N CYS A 88 -8.68 7.99 -2.97
CA CYS A 88 -7.67 8.18 -3.98
C CYS A 88 -7.96 7.36 -5.22
N ALA A 89 -7.52 7.88 -6.37
CA ALA A 89 -7.46 7.14 -7.62
C ALA A 89 -5.98 6.96 -8.00
N CYS A 90 -5.51 5.71 -7.98
CA CYS A 90 -4.12 5.35 -8.24
C CYS A 90 -3.94 4.69 -9.61
N THR A 91 -4.74 5.08 -10.60
CA THR A 91 -4.72 4.51 -11.97
C THR A 91 -3.88 5.36 -12.94
N TYR A 92 -3.20 6.39 -12.44
CA TYR A 92 -2.49 7.35 -13.26
C TYR A 92 -1.06 6.87 -13.52
N TYR A 93 -0.56 7.17 -14.73
CA TYR A 93 0.80 6.86 -15.18
C TYR A 93 1.20 5.41 -14.88
N ASN A 94 0.44 4.43 -15.36
CA ASN A 94 0.68 3.00 -15.12
C ASN A 94 0.68 2.62 -13.63
N ASN A 95 -0.26 3.16 -12.86
CA ASN A 95 -0.43 2.93 -11.43
C ASN A 95 0.77 3.39 -10.56
N THR A 96 1.48 4.43 -11.00
CA THR A 96 2.61 4.98 -10.24
C THR A 96 2.25 6.24 -9.45
N VAL A 97 1.18 6.94 -9.85
CA VAL A 97 0.71 8.17 -9.21
C VAL A 97 -0.72 8.00 -8.69
N CYS A 98 -0.94 8.46 -7.46
CA CYS A 98 -2.24 8.55 -6.82
C CYS A 98 -2.70 10.01 -6.72
N HIS A 99 -3.94 10.27 -7.09
CA HIS A 99 -4.58 11.56 -6.86
C HIS A 99 -5.70 11.43 -5.82
N ILE A 100 -5.78 12.39 -4.91
CA ILE A 100 -6.89 12.51 -3.95
C ILE A 100 -8.10 13.03 -4.72
N THR A 101 -9.13 12.21 -4.85
CA THR A 101 -10.32 12.55 -5.66
C THR A 101 -11.53 12.93 -4.82
N LYS A 102 -11.58 12.51 -3.56
CA LYS A 102 -12.68 12.83 -2.64
C LYS A 102 -12.16 13.12 -1.24
N LEU A 103 -12.78 14.08 -0.57
CA LEU A 103 -12.52 14.43 0.83
C LEU A 103 -13.86 14.65 1.53
N ARG A 104 -14.09 13.91 2.63
CA ARG A 104 -15.23 14.05 3.52
C ARG A 104 -14.73 14.47 4.90
N CYS A 105 -15.33 15.51 5.45
CA CYS A 105 -15.13 15.86 6.84
C CYS A 105 -16.46 16.23 7.49
N SER A 106 -16.70 15.69 8.69
CA SER A 106 -17.82 16.08 9.55
C SER A 106 -17.30 16.87 10.74
N PHE A 107 -17.88 18.04 10.96
CA PHE A 107 -17.59 18.91 12.09
C PHE A 107 -18.60 18.62 13.21
N GLY A 108 -18.11 18.49 14.44
CA GLY A 108 -19.00 18.39 15.59
C GLY A 108 -19.87 19.65 15.67
N ARG A 109 -21.09 19.52 16.21
CA ARG A 109 -22.05 20.65 16.35
C ARG A 109 -21.43 21.88 17.02
N SER A 110 -20.48 21.68 17.94
CA SER A 110 -19.78 22.76 18.65
C SER A 110 -18.92 23.63 17.73
N ALA A 111 -18.38 23.09 16.63
CA ALA A 111 -17.54 23.87 15.70
C ALA A 111 -18.36 24.73 14.73
N LEU A 112 -19.63 24.35 14.46
CA LEU A 112 -20.52 25.11 13.58
C LEU A 112 -21.26 26.24 14.30
N ARG A 113 -21.37 26.13 15.63
CA ARG A 113 -21.95 27.17 16.49
C ARG A 113 -20.83 28.12 16.90
N GLY A 114 -20.34 28.90 15.97
CA GLY A 114 -19.41 30.00 16.27
C GLY A 114 -19.99 30.87 17.39
N SER A 115 -19.14 31.19 18.38
CA SER A 115 -19.33 32.35 19.26
C SER A 115 -19.36 33.65 18.46
#